data_AF-A0A929UUI1-F1
#
_entry.id   AF-A0A929UUI1-F1
#
_cell.length_a   1.000
_cell.length_b   1.000
_cell.length_c   1.000
_cell.angle_alpha   90.00
_cell.angle_beta   90.00
_cell.angle_gamma   90.00
#
_symmetry.space_group_name_H-M   'P 1'
#
loop_
_entity.id
_entity.type
_entity.pdbx_description
1 polymer ?
#
loop_
_entity_poly.entity_id
_entity_poly.type
_entity_poly.pdbx_seq_one_letter_code
_entity_poly.pdbx_strand_id
1 'polypeptide(L)'
;MIESMGPVIPKEWFNRDPSTIGHEIVGLRIGDIITPRPRKNSAGILTISNNIRIDLSALKFPVFQGKRVVLFATGIDVVIEKLWYKRFAINLFEAIASGGFYAVTGMNFSLFLYECPLGHLINLNKSLIFCEELSKLGVPVIPHIYAITDTHREMWVNWLKRHPNIQTVLINTQMQRDRISMYEVELTVKALLKNTAVSIILNGRSLVSPPHDINPRVIVTNQANLKKKAIVENCIIRKQLKEIETINGLLAHHEKLPNKLTQLQLNQQFSYF
;
A
#
# COMPACT_ATOMS: atom_id res chain seq x y z
N MET A 1 3.75 -0.92 -21.47
CA MET A 1 2.77 0.17 -21.19
C MET A 1 3.18 1.10 -20.04
N ILE A 2 4.00 0.68 -19.07
CA ILE A 2 4.40 1.47 -17.87
C ILE A 2 5.94 1.66 -17.78
N GLU A 3 6.71 1.23 -18.79
CA GLU A 3 8.18 1.39 -18.85
C GLU A 3 8.64 2.85 -18.77
N SER A 4 7.73 3.81 -18.99
CA SER A 4 7.97 5.26 -18.87
C SER A 4 7.34 5.90 -17.62
N MET A 5 6.91 5.10 -16.63
CA MET A 5 6.28 5.65 -15.43
C MET A 5 7.28 6.33 -14.51
N GLY A 6 7.02 7.62 -14.29
CA GLY A 6 7.78 8.47 -13.41
C GLY A 6 7.32 8.43 -11.96
N PRO A 7 7.73 9.45 -11.19
CA PRO A 7 7.42 9.52 -9.77
C PRO A 7 5.93 9.80 -9.53
N VAL A 8 5.50 9.53 -8.30
CA VAL A 8 4.28 10.11 -7.75
C VAL A 8 4.58 11.58 -7.43
N ILE A 9 3.93 12.51 -8.12
CA ILE A 9 4.25 13.93 -8.06
C ILE A 9 3.91 14.47 -6.67
N PRO A 10 4.89 15.00 -5.92
CA PRO A 10 4.62 15.61 -4.65
C PRO A 10 3.93 16.96 -4.86
N LYS A 11 3.09 17.35 -3.91
CA LYS A 11 2.22 18.51 -4.05
C LYS A 11 2.97 19.83 -4.26
N GLU A 12 4.18 19.92 -3.71
CA GLU A 12 5.07 21.08 -3.86
C GLU A 12 5.51 21.29 -5.32
N TRP A 13 5.35 20.28 -6.17
CA TRP A 13 5.76 20.31 -7.57
C TRP A 13 4.61 20.61 -8.53
N PHE A 14 3.38 20.79 -8.04
CA PHE A 14 2.20 20.94 -8.90
C PHE A 14 2.29 22.13 -9.87
N ASN A 15 2.90 23.24 -9.44
CA ASN A 15 3.08 24.43 -10.28
C ASN A 15 4.32 24.38 -11.18
N ARG A 16 5.10 23.29 -11.18
CA ARG A 16 6.28 23.18 -12.04
C ARG A 16 5.87 23.01 -13.50
N ASP A 17 6.73 23.50 -14.38
CA ASP A 17 6.60 23.27 -15.81
C ASP A 17 6.62 21.75 -16.11
N PRO A 18 5.67 21.23 -16.90
CA PRO A 18 5.58 19.79 -17.18
C PRO A 18 6.81 19.20 -17.89
N SER A 19 7.62 20.02 -18.58
CA SER A 19 8.90 19.58 -19.18
C SER A 19 9.96 19.20 -18.14
N THR A 20 9.84 19.69 -16.89
CA THR A 20 10.75 19.35 -15.79
C THR A 20 10.60 17.89 -15.33
N ILE A 21 9.51 17.23 -15.70
CA ILE A 21 9.29 15.80 -15.46
C ILE A 21 9.34 15.09 -16.82
N GLY A 22 10.49 14.51 -17.16
CA GLY A 22 10.71 13.85 -18.47
C GLY A 22 9.89 12.58 -18.73
N HIS A 23 9.03 12.18 -17.79
CA HIS A 23 8.19 10.99 -17.90
C HIS A 23 6.82 11.36 -18.47
N GLU A 24 6.28 10.53 -19.36
CA GLU A 24 4.93 10.71 -19.91
C GLU A 24 3.84 10.31 -18.91
N ILE A 25 4.10 9.27 -18.13
CA ILE A 25 3.19 8.75 -17.13
C ILE A 25 3.69 9.19 -15.76
N VAL A 26 2.81 9.79 -14.95
CA VAL A 26 3.14 10.26 -13.59
C VAL A 26 2.07 9.83 -12.59
N GLY A 27 2.44 9.77 -11.31
CA GLY A 27 1.50 9.44 -10.24
C GLY A 27 0.89 10.67 -9.57
N LEU A 28 -0.36 10.53 -9.11
CA LEU A 28 -1.05 11.46 -8.20
C LEU A 28 -1.62 10.66 -7.04
N ARG A 29 -1.60 11.16 -5.80
CA ARG A 29 -2.18 10.42 -4.66
C ARG A 29 -3.64 10.78 -4.45
N ILE A 30 -4.42 9.84 -3.95
CA ILE A 30 -5.82 10.08 -3.58
C ILE A 30 -5.97 11.20 -2.54
N GLY A 31 -4.99 11.35 -1.64
CA GLY A 31 -4.95 12.46 -0.68
C GLY A 31 -4.85 13.86 -1.31
N ASP A 32 -4.41 13.95 -2.56
CA ASP A 32 -4.25 15.21 -3.28
C ASP A 32 -5.55 15.63 -4.02
N ILE A 33 -6.51 14.70 -4.17
CA ILE A 33 -7.83 14.92 -4.81
C ILE A 33 -9.00 14.88 -3.82
N ILE A 34 -8.75 15.12 -2.54
CA ILE A 34 -9.81 15.19 -1.52
C ILE A 34 -9.96 16.58 -0.92
N THR A 35 -11.20 16.95 -0.62
CA THR A 35 -11.53 18.17 0.11
C THR A 35 -12.66 17.92 1.11
N PRO A 36 -12.62 18.52 2.32
CA PRO A 36 -11.48 19.23 2.89
C PRO A 36 -10.35 18.26 3.22
N ARG A 37 -9.12 18.77 3.24
CA ARG A 37 -7.94 17.97 3.60
C ARG A 37 -7.97 17.53 5.07
N PRO A 38 -7.30 16.41 5.41
CA PRO A 38 -7.07 16.01 6.79
C PRO A 38 -6.40 17.12 7.58
N ARG A 39 -6.80 17.29 8.83
CA ARG A 39 -6.20 18.24 9.77
C ARG A 39 -5.79 17.50 11.03
N LYS A 40 -4.74 17.96 11.70
CA LYS A 40 -4.43 17.53 13.06
C LYS A 40 -5.26 18.37 14.02
N ASN A 41 -5.92 17.73 14.97
CA ASN A 41 -6.54 18.44 16.08
C ASN A 41 -5.49 18.88 17.10
N SER A 42 -5.91 19.58 18.16
CA SER A 42 -5.04 20.04 19.25
C SER A 42 -4.30 18.90 19.97
N ALA A 43 -4.85 17.69 19.96
CA ALA A 43 -4.23 16.47 20.50
C ALA A 43 -3.26 15.78 19.51
N GLY A 44 -3.02 16.37 18.33
CA GLY A 44 -2.14 15.80 17.31
C GLY A 44 -2.75 14.65 16.50
N ILE A 45 -4.02 14.31 16.74
CA ILE A 45 -4.75 13.25 16.04
C ILE A 45 -5.18 13.77 14.67
N LEU A 46 -4.88 13.00 13.62
CA LEU A 46 -5.34 13.30 12.27
C LEU A 46 -6.84 12.99 12.16
N THR A 47 -7.62 14.00 11.79
CA THR A 47 -9.06 13.89 11.56
C THR A 47 -9.41 14.41 10.16
N ILE A 48 -10.55 13.97 9.65
CA ILE A 48 -11.10 14.42 8.37
C ILE A 48 -12.59 14.72 8.52
N SER A 49 -13.04 15.78 7.85
CA SER A 49 -14.44 16.20 7.88
C SER A 49 -15.37 15.10 7.37
N ASN A 50 -16.61 15.10 7.86
CA ASN A 50 -17.66 14.24 7.33
C ASN A 50 -18.14 14.68 5.93
N ASN A 51 -17.91 15.93 5.55
CA ASN A 51 -18.23 16.48 4.22
C ASN A 51 -17.08 16.26 3.23
N ILE A 52 -16.36 15.14 3.36
CA ILE A 52 -15.31 14.74 2.43
C ILE A 52 -15.91 14.53 1.04
N ARG A 53 -15.23 15.02 0.01
CA ARG A 53 -15.58 14.80 -1.40
C ARG A 53 -14.32 14.71 -2.25
N ILE A 54 -14.48 14.14 -3.44
CA ILE A 54 -13.44 14.16 -4.47
C ILE A 54 -13.43 15.54 -5.13
N ASP A 55 -12.23 16.09 -5.29
CA ASP A 55 -11.94 17.37 -5.95
C ASP A 55 -10.80 17.15 -6.94
N LEU A 56 -11.17 17.12 -8.22
CA LEU A 56 -10.25 16.86 -9.33
C LEU A 56 -9.48 18.10 -9.79
N SER A 57 -9.60 19.24 -9.10
CA SER A 57 -8.84 20.46 -9.43
C SER A 57 -7.32 20.25 -9.43
N ALA A 58 -6.82 19.23 -8.72
CA ALA A 58 -5.42 18.83 -8.76
C ALA A 58 -4.92 18.50 -10.18
N LEU A 59 -5.78 17.98 -11.06
CA LEU A 59 -5.42 17.63 -12.44
C LEU A 59 -5.22 18.87 -13.34
N LYS A 60 -5.67 20.05 -12.91
CA LYS A 60 -5.54 21.31 -13.67
C LYS A 60 -4.17 21.97 -13.50
N PHE A 61 -3.35 21.47 -12.57
CA PHE A 61 -2.04 22.05 -12.31
C PHE A 61 -1.05 21.80 -13.46
N PRO A 62 -0.14 22.75 -13.75
CA PRO A 62 0.78 22.69 -14.89
C PRO A 62 1.55 21.38 -15.03
N VAL A 63 2.03 20.79 -13.93
CA VAL A 63 2.85 19.57 -13.96
C VAL A 63 2.15 18.36 -14.59
N PHE A 64 0.81 18.35 -14.62
CA PHE A 64 0.00 17.26 -15.17
C PHE A 64 -0.43 17.50 -16.62
N GLN A 65 -0.18 18.70 -17.17
CA GLN A 65 -0.58 19.00 -18.55
C GLN A 65 0.20 18.15 -19.54
N GLY A 66 -0.52 17.50 -20.47
CA GLY A 66 0.06 16.57 -21.44
C GLY A 66 0.59 15.25 -20.84
N LYS A 67 0.35 14.99 -19.56
CA LYS A 67 0.78 13.75 -18.89
C LYS A 67 -0.38 12.76 -18.76
N ARG A 68 -0.05 11.48 -18.79
CA ARG A 68 -0.97 10.39 -18.39
C ARG A 68 -0.86 10.20 -16.88
N VAL A 69 -1.96 10.35 -16.16
CA VAL A 69 -1.94 10.34 -14.69
C VAL A 69 -2.45 9.02 -14.14
N VAL A 70 -1.64 8.34 -13.33
CA VAL A 70 -2.06 7.19 -12.52
C VAL A 70 -2.46 7.70 -11.14
N LEU A 71 -3.70 7.41 -10.71
CA LEU A 71 -4.12 7.70 -9.34
C LEU A 71 -3.66 6.58 -8.42
N PHE A 72 -2.73 6.89 -7.52
CA PHE A 72 -2.36 6.04 -6.42
C PHE A 72 -3.39 6.21 -5.30
N ALA A 73 -4.23 5.20 -5.10
CA ALA A 73 -5.17 5.10 -3.99
C ALA A 73 -4.45 4.75 -2.66
N THR A 74 -3.31 5.40 -2.43
CA THR A 74 -2.49 5.34 -1.23
C THR A 74 -2.58 6.65 -0.48
N GLY A 75 -2.67 6.60 0.84
CA GLY A 75 -2.75 7.79 1.68
C GLY A 75 -2.60 7.42 3.15
N ILE A 76 -2.77 8.41 4.01
CA ILE A 76 -2.86 8.17 5.46
C ILE A 76 -4.15 7.40 5.80
N ASP A 77 -4.10 6.54 6.79
CA ASP A 77 -5.18 5.58 7.12
C ASP A 77 -6.54 6.25 7.32
N VAL A 78 -6.57 7.40 8.03
CA VAL A 78 -7.83 8.15 8.26
C VAL A 78 -8.52 8.59 6.96
N VAL A 79 -7.75 8.86 5.90
CA VAL A 79 -8.31 9.21 4.58
C VAL A 79 -8.86 7.97 3.91
N ILE A 80 -8.06 6.90 3.86
CA ILE A 80 -8.43 5.64 3.19
C ILE A 80 -9.69 5.05 3.83
N GLU A 81 -9.71 4.92 5.16
CA GLU A 81 -10.85 4.38 5.89
C GLU A 81 -12.09 5.27 5.77
N LYS A 82 -11.94 6.61 5.83
CA LYS A 82 -13.10 7.51 5.67
C LYS A 82 -13.67 7.44 4.27
N LEU A 83 -12.84 7.45 3.22
CA LEU A 83 -13.29 7.34 1.83
C LEU A 83 -14.02 6.02 1.61
N TRP A 84 -13.45 4.90 2.08
CA TRP A 84 -14.10 3.60 1.99
C TRP A 84 -15.44 3.60 2.72
N TYR A 85 -15.49 4.09 3.95
CA TYR A 85 -16.73 4.16 4.74
C TYR A 85 -17.81 5.03 4.06
N LYS A 86 -17.42 6.16 3.47
CA LYS A 86 -18.34 7.10 2.81
C LYS A 86 -18.57 6.84 1.33
N ARG A 87 -17.98 5.79 0.75
CA ARG A 87 -17.89 5.58 -0.71
C ARG A 87 -19.19 5.80 -1.48
N PHE A 88 -20.31 5.26 -1.00
CA PHE A 88 -21.62 5.44 -1.64
C PHE A 88 -22.21 6.83 -1.42
N ALA A 89 -22.05 7.40 -0.22
CA ALA A 89 -22.58 8.73 0.09
C ALA A 89 -21.90 9.86 -0.70
N ILE A 90 -20.71 9.62 -1.24
CA ILE A 90 -19.93 10.60 -1.99
C ILE A 90 -19.74 10.22 -3.48
N ASN A 91 -20.43 9.17 -3.95
CA ASN A 91 -20.27 8.58 -5.29
C ASN A 91 -18.79 8.42 -5.66
N LEU A 92 -18.03 7.79 -4.77
CA LEU A 92 -16.57 7.74 -4.83
C LEU A 92 -16.07 7.17 -6.15
N PHE A 93 -16.69 6.10 -6.65
CA PHE A 93 -16.24 5.40 -7.84
C PHE A 93 -16.49 6.22 -9.09
N GLU A 94 -17.68 6.79 -9.24
CA GLU A 94 -18.07 7.67 -10.35
C GLU A 94 -17.24 8.96 -10.35
N ALA A 95 -17.01 9.53 -9.17
CA ALA A 95 -16.19 10.73 -9.02
C ALA A 95 -14.74 10.47 -9.45
N ILE A 96 -14.16 9.31 -9.08
CA ILE A 96 -12.82 8.92 -9.54
C ILE A 96 -12.82 8.64 -11.05
N ALA A 97 -13.80 7.90 -11.57
CA ALA A 97 -13.92 7.59 -13.00
C ALA A 97 -14.00 8.85 -13.86
N SER A 98 -14.72 9.88 -13.40
CA SER A 98 -14.83 11.18 -14.08
C SER A 98 -13.49 11.94 -14.21
N GLY A 99 -12.47 11.54 -13.44
CA GLY A 99 -11.14 12.14 -13.51
C GLY A 99 -10.31 11.77 -14.72
N GLY A 100 -10.75 10.81 -15.55
CA GLY A 100 -10.03 10.43 -16.77
C GLY A 100 -8.62 9.90 -16.51
N PHE A 101 -8.41 9.25 -15.36
CA PHE A 101 -7.11 8.69 -15.01
C PHE A 101 -6.68 7.62 -16.01
N TYR A 102 -5.39 7.57 -16.31
CA TYR A 102 -4.80 6.54 -17.16
C TYR A 102 -4.94 5.16 -16.51
N ALA A 103 -4.77 5.09 -15.19
CA ALA A 103 -5.11 3.94 -14.37
C ALA A 103 -5.31 4.36 -12.91
N VAL A 104 -5.96 3.51 -12.11
CA VAL A 104 -6.13 3.70 -10.67
C VAL A 104 -5.60 2.49 -9.93
N THR A 105 -4.76 2.68 -8.92
CA THR A 105 -4.28 1.57 -8.09
C THR A 105 -5.39 1.10 -7.15
N GLY A 106 -5.33 -0.16 -6.70
CA GLY A 106 -6.14 -0.63 -5.60
C GLY A 106 -5.99 0.26 -4.37
N MET A 107 -7.05 0.40 -3.59
CA MET A 107 -7.00 1.21 -2.38
C MET A 107 -6.11 0.52 -1.33
N ASN A 108 -5.08 1.23 -0.87
CA ASN A 108 -4.06 0.66 0.01
C ASN A 108 -4.48 0.76 1.48
N PHE A 109 -5.18 -0.27 1.96
CA PHE A 109 -5.45 -0.48 3.37
C PHE A 109 -4.20 -1.01 4.09
N SER A 110 -4.02 -0.61 5.35
CA SER A 110 -2.92 -1.09 6.17
C SER A 110 -3.03 -2.61 6.39
N LEU A 111 -1.92 -3.31 6.14
CA LEU A 111 -1.75 -4.75 6.33
C LEU A 111 -0.40 -4.93 7.04
N PHE A 112 -0.41 -5.33 8.30
CA PHE A 112 0.80 -5.45 9.09
C PHE A 112 1.21 -6.91 9.28
N LEU A 113 2.52 -7.18 9.24
CA LEU A 113 3.00 -8.50 9.61
C LEU A 113 2.54 -8.83 11.04
N TYR A 114 2.00 -10.04 11.24
CA TYR A 114 1.42 -10.53 12.50
C TYR A 114 0.05 -9.95 12.91
N GLU A 115 -0.65 -9.23 12.04
CA GLU A 115 -2.07 -8.96 12.26
C GLU A 115 -2.93 -10.23 12.12
N CYS A 116 -4.14 -10.16 12.66
CA CYS A 116 -5.12 -11.24 12.54
C CYS A 116 -5.38 -11.57 11.05
N PRO A 117 -5.29 -12.85 10.64
CA PRO A 117 -5.54 -13.26 9.25
C PRO A 117 -6.89 -12.78 8.70
N LEU A 118 -7.93 -12.76 9.52
CA LEU A 118 -9.25 -12.24 9.12
C LEU A 118 -9.19 -10.75 8.79
N GLY A 119 -8.47 -9.94 9.59
CA GLY A 119 -8.27 -8.52 9.33
C GLY A 119 -7.57 -8.28 7.99
N HIS A 120 -6.56 -9.09 7.68
CA HIS A 120 -5.89 -9.06 6.39
C HIS A 120 -6.83 -9.36 5.23
N LEU A 121 -7.62 -10.43 5.34
CA LEU A 121 -8.58 -10.80 4.31
C LEU A 121 -9.63 -9.71 4.09
N ILE A 122 -10.12 -9.08 5.16
CA ILE A 122 -11.07 -7.96 5.05
C ILE A 122 -10.45 -6.80 4.27
N ASN A 123 -9.24 -6.36 4.65
CA ASN A 123 -8.59 -5.21 4.01
C ASN A 123 -8.17 -5.50 2.57
N LEU A 124 -7.73 -6.73 2.28
CA LEU A 124 -7.47 -7.18 0.91
C LEU A 124 -8.75 -7.18 0.07
N ASN A 125 -9.85 -7.72 0.62
CA ASN A 125 -11.12 -7.77 -0.09
C ASN A 125 -11.66 -6.36 -0.38
N LYS A 126 -11.56 -5.41 0.57
CA LYS A 126 -11.91 -3.99 0.31
C LYS A 126 -11.11 -3.42 -0.87
N SER A 127 -9.81 -3.72 -0.94
CA SER A 127 -8.93 -3.24 -2.02
C SER A 127 -9.34 -3.82 -3.39
N LEU A 128 -9.67 -5.11 -3.44
CA LEU A 128 -10.10 -5.79 -4.66
C LEU A 128 -11.49 -5.33 -5.12
N ILE A 129 -12.45 -5.20 -4.20
CA ILE A 129 -13.78 -4.63 -4.50
C ILE A 129 -13.64 -3.21 -5.05
N PHE A 130 -12.75 -2.39 -4.47
CA PHE A 130 -12.49 -1.05 -5.00
C PHE A 130 -12.01 -1.08 -6.46
N CYS A 131 -11.11 -2.01 -6.81
CA CYS A 131 -10.70 -2.21 -8.20
C CYS A 131 -11.85 -2.70 -9.08
N GLU A 132 -12.66 -3.63 -8.60
CA GLU A 132 -13.78 -4.20 -9.37
C GLU A 132 -14.82 -3.13 -9.71
N GLU A 133 -15.23 -2.31 -8.74
CA GLU A 133 -16.20 -1.24 -8.94
C GLU A 133 -15.71 -0.18 -9.94
N LEU A 134 -14.43 0.19 -9.88
CA LEU A 134 -13.83 1.08 -10.88
C LEU A 134 -13.73 0.44 -12.26
N SER A 135 -13.38 -0.85 -12.33
CA SER A 135 -13.30 -1.59 -13.58
C SER A 135 -14.66 -1.69 -14.28
N LYS A 136 -15.76 -1.83 -13.52
CA LYS A 136 -17.14 -1.79 -14.06
C LYS A 136 -17.47 -0.45 -14.73
N LEU A 137 -16.85 0.63 -14.27
CA LEU A 137 -16.96 1.97 -14.86
C LEU A 137 -15.95 2.20 -16.01
N GLY A 138 -15.26 1.16 -16.46
CA GLY A 138 -14.30 1.23 -17.56
C GLY A 138 -12.94 1.83 -17.19
N VAL A 139 -12.67 2.04 -15.90
CA VAL A 139 -11.38 2.58 -15.43
C VAL A 139 -10.34 1.46 -15.41
N PRO A 140 -9.17 1.61 -16.07
CA PRO A 140 -8.07 0.66 -15.92
C PRO A 140 -7.57 0.63 -14.48
N VAL A 141 -7.45 -0.57 -13.90
CA VAL A 141 -7.07 -0.75 -12.50
C VAL A 141 -5.75 -1.51 -12.34
N ILE A 142 -5.01 -1.15 -11.29
CA ILE A 142 -3.73 -1.79 -10.90
C ILE A 142 -3.88 -2.34 -9.47
N PRO A 143 -4.21 -3.62 -9.30
CA PRO A 143 -4.43 -4.21 -7.97
C PRO A 143 -3.20 -4.12 -7.07
N HIS A 144 -3.42 -3.89 -5.78
CA HIS A 144 -2.38 -4.02 -4.76
C HIS A 144 -2.19 -5.50 -4.40
N ILE A 145 -0.95 -5.97 -4.45
CA ILE A 145 -0.57 -7.32 -4.07
C ILE A 145 0.07 -7.28 -2.69
N TYR A 146 -0.44 -8.14 -1.81
CA TYR A 146 0.14 -8.42 -0.50
C TYR A 146 0.28 -9.93 -0.35
N ALA A 147 1.51 -10.40 -0.14
CA ALA A 147 1.81 -11.79 0.11
C ALA A 147 2.96 -11.91 1.11
N ILE A 148 2.80 -12.79 2.09
CA ILE A 148 3.74 -13.03 3.19
C ILE A 148 3.98 -14.53 3.41
N THR A 149 3.36 -15.38 2.59
CA THR A 149 3.48 -16.84 2.59
C THR A 149 3.44 -17.34 1.15
N ASP A 150 3.94 -18.56 0.94
CA ASP A 150 3.90 -19.19 -0.39
C ASP A 150 2.47 -19.43 -0.86
N THR A 151 1.56 -19.78 0.04
CA THR A 151 0.13 -19.91 -0.25
C THR A 151 -0.46 -18.60 -0.78
N HIS A 152 -0.16 -17.44 -0.18
CA HIS A 152 -0.61 -16.16 -0.72
C HIS A 152 -0.05 -15.91 -2.12
N ARG A 153 1.23 -16.24 -2.36
CA ARG A 153 1.86 -16.10 -3.68
C ARG A 153 1.17 -16.96 -4.74
N GLU A 154 0.89 -18.22 -4.42
CA GLU A 154 0.15 -19.13 -5.31
C GLU A 154 -1.26 -18.64 -5.60
N MET A 155 -1.98 -18.17 -4.58
CA MET A 155 -3.32 -17.58 -4.73
C MET A 155 -3.29 -16.39 -5.70
N TRP A 156 -2.32 -15.49 -5.56
CA TRP A 156 -2.17 -14.34 -6.46
C TRP A 156 -1.83 -14.75 -7.89
N VAL A 157 -0.90 -15.69 -8.07
CA VAL A 157 -0.56 -16.23 -9.40
C VAL A 157 -1.80 -16.83 -10.06
N ASN A 158 -2.57 -17.65 -9.34
CA ASN A 158 -3.78 -18.27 -9.85
C ASN A 158 -4.90 -17.26 -10.11
N TRP A 159 -5.01 -16.22 -9.29
CA TRP A 159 -5.95 -15.13 -9.53
C TRP A 159 -5.58 -14.35 -10.79
N LEU A 160 -4.32 -13.96 -10.96
CA LEU A 160 -3.85 -13.21 -12.15
C LEU A 160 -3.98 -14.01 -13.45
N LYS A 161 -3.72 -15.33 -13.42
CA LYS A 161 -3.94 -16.20 -14.58
C LYS A 161 -5.41 -16.22 -15.04
N ARG A 162 -6.36 -16.06 -14.11
CA ARG A 162 -7.80 -15.98 -14.41
C ARG A 162 -8.26 -14.57 -14.79
N HIS A 163 -7.41 -13.55 -14.63
CA HIS A 163 -7.70 -12.16 -14.95
C HIS A 163 -6.64 -11.61 -15.92
N PRO A 164 -6.56 -12.13 -17.16
CA PRO A 164 -5.50 -11.76 -18.12
C PRO A 164 -5.57 -10.28 -18.56
N ASN A 165 -6.68 -9.59 -18.31
CA ASN A 165 -6.81 -8.15 -18.51
C ASN A 165 -5.98 -7.33 -17.51
N ILE A 166 -5.60 -7.91 -16.36
CA ILE A 166 -4.71 -7.25 -15.40
C ILE A 166 -3.27 -7.43 -15.88
N GLN A 167 -2.73 -6.40 -16.51
CA GLN A 167 -1.36 -6.40 -17.04
C GLN A 167 -0.34 -5.86 -16.05
N THR A 168 -0.78 -5.13 -15.02
CA THR A 168 0.09 -4.52 -14.03
C THR A 168 -0.45 -4.73 -12.63
N VAL A 169 0.44 -5.01 -11.69
CA VAL A 169 0.16 -5.04 -10.27
C VAL A 169 1.08 -4.10 -9.51
N LEU A 170 0.70 -3.75 -8.29
CA LEU A 170 1.48 -2.87 -7.43
C LEU A 170 1.78 -3.52 -6.08
N ILE A 171 3.02 -3.44 -5.63
CA ILE A 171 3.46 -3.85 -4.30
C ILE A 171 3.93 -2.60 -3.56
N ASN A 172 3.34 -2.35 -2.40
CA ASN A 172 3.74 -1.24 -1.54
C ASN A 172 4.93 -1.67 -0.67
N THR A 173 6.05 -0.96 -0.77
CA THR A 173 7.30 -1.23 -0.05
C THR A 173 7.63 -0.17 1.01
N GLN A 174 6.70 0.74 1.29
CA GLN A 174 6.96 1.88 2.19
C GLN A 174 7.25 1.47 3.65
N MET A 175 6.69 0.36 4.10
CA MET A 175 6.73 -0.07 5.50
C MET A 175 7.70 -1.22 5.76
N GLN A 176 8.21 -1.86 4.71
CA GLN A 176 9.18 -2.95 4.75
C GLN A 176 10.57 -2.37 5.08
N ARG A 177 10.89 -2.32 6.36
CA ARG A 177 12.09 -1.64 6.89
C ARG A 177 13.20 -2.61 7.29
N ASP A 178 12.84 -3.85 7.57
CA ASP A 178 13.75 -4.92 7.96
C ASP A 178 14.01 -5.89 6.80
N ARG A 179 15.04 -6.73 6.95
CA ARG A 179 15.46 -7.67 5.89
C ARG A 179 14.42 -8.75 5.64
N ILE A 180 13.66 -9.17 6.65
CA ILE A 180 12.69 -10.27 6.54
C ILE A 180 11.50 -9.80 5.70
N SER A 181 10.94 -8.64 6.04
CA SER A 181 9.80 -8.09 5.29
C SER A 181 10.17 -7.73 3.85
N MET A 182 11.41 -7.31 3.60
CA MET A 182 11.92 -7.14 2.23
C MET A 182 12.11 -8.45 1.48
N TYR A 183 12.58 -9.50 2.16
CA TYR A 183 12.74 -10.82 1.55
C TYR A 183 11.39 -11.40 1.07
N GLU A 184 10.31 -11.20 1.83
CA GLU A 184 8.95 -11.59 1.40
C GLU A 184 8.49 -10.85 0.13
N VAL A 185 8.86 -9.58 -0.01
CA VAL A 185 8.60 -8.80 -1.24
C VAL A 185 9.38 -9.40 -2.41
N GLU A 186 10.66 -9.72 -2.24
CA GLU A 186 11.48 -10.32 -3.29
C GLU A 186 10.95 -11.69 -3.75
N LEU A 187 10.55 -12.56 -2.80
CA LEU A 187 9.92 -13.84 -3.11
C LEU A 187 8.63 -13.64 -3.89
N THR A 188 7.82 -12.67 -3.50
CA THR A 188 6.57 -12.34 -4.19
C THR A 188 6.82 -11.85 -5.62
N VAL A 189 7.78 -10.93 -5.81
CA VAL A 189 8.18 -10.45 -7.14
C VAL A 189 8.66 -11.62 -8.01
N LYS A 190 9.55 -12.48 -7.49
CA LYS A 190 10.04 -13.66 -8.23
C LYS A 190 8.90 -14.60 -8.63
N ALA A 191 7.99 -14.91 -7.71
CA ALA A 191 6.86 -15.79 -7.97
C ALA A 191 5.93 -15.22 -9.06
N LEU A 192 5.61 -13.93 -9.02
CA LEU A 192 4.76 -13.28 -10.02
C LEU A 192 5.43 -13.24 -11.39
N LEU A 193 6.69 -12.81 -11.47
CA LEU A 193 7.41 -12.72 -12.74
C LEU A 193 7.62 -14.08 -13.40
N LYS A 194 7.89 -15.12 -12.61
CA LYS A 194 8.09 -16.49 -13.13
C LYS A 194 6.80 -17.08 -13.70
N ASN A 195 5.65 -16.78 -13.11
CA ASN A 195 4.41 -17.51 -13.37
C ASN A 195 3.32 -16.69 -14.07
N THR A 196 3.55 -15.40 -14.32
CA THR A 196 2.58 -14.49 -14.95
C THR A 196 3.29 -13.52 -15.91
N ALA A 197 2.50 -12.89 -16.79
CA ALA A 197 3.00 -11.88 -17.73
C ALA A 197 3.00 -10.46 -17.15
N VAL A 198 2.58 -10.25 -15.90
CA VAL A 198 2.34 -8.90 -15.37
C VAL A 198 3.63 -8.09 -15.23
N SER A 199 3.48 -6.78 -15.38
CA SER A 199 4.42 -5.79 -14.86
C SER A 199 4.14 -5.50 -13.38
N ILE A 200 5.17 -5.12 -12.65
CA ILE A 200 5.11 -4.88 -11.20
C ILE A 200 5.60 -3.47 -10.92
N ILE A 201 4.77 -2.67 -10.26
CA ILE A 201 5.16 -1.39 -9.68
C ILE A 201 5.55 -1.64 -8.22
N LEU A 202 6.81 -1.35 -7.87
CA LEU A 202 7.25 -1.23 -6.49
C LEU A 202 7.05 0.23 -6.07
N ASN A 203 6.03 0.48 -5.27
CA ASN A 203 5.70 1.82 -4.77
C ASN A 203 6.24 1.99 -3.36
N GLY A 204 7.20 2.89 -3.17
CA GLY A 204 7.83 3.12 -1.88
C GLY A 204 9.33 3.27 -1.99
N ARG A 205 10.07 2.85 -0.95
CA ARG A 205 11.52 3.00 -0.89
C ARG A 205 12.18 2.21 -2.03
N SER A 206 13.18 2.83 -2.67
CA SER A 206 14.10 2.13 -3.58
C SER A 206 14.74 0.93 -2.87
N LEU A 207 14.79 -0.23 -3.55
CA LEU A 207 15.51 -1.41 -3.07
C LEU A 207 16.93 -0.99 -2.68
N VAL A 208 17.37 -1.35 -1.47
CA VAL A 208 18.75 -1.10 -1.03
C VAL A 208 19.61 -2.01 -1.91
N SER A 209 20.20 -1.41 -2.95
CA SER A 209 20.78 -2.08 -4.11
C SER A 209 19.72 -2.66 -5.06
N PRO A 210 19.20 -1.88 -6.03
CA PRO A 210 18.65 -2.50 -7.22
C PRO A 210 19.74 -3.44 -7.76
N PRO A 211 19.49 -4.76 -7.90
CA PRO A 211 20.46 -5.60 -8.59
C PRO A 211 20.73 -4.97 -9.96
N HIS A 212 21.97 -5.07 -10.45
CA HIS A 212 22.34 -4.54 -11.77
C HIS A 212 21.47 -5.10 -12.92
N ASP A 213 20.64 -6.11 -12.63
CA ASP A 213 19.64 -6.74 -13.50
C ASP A 213 18.21 -6.66 -12.91
N ILE A 214 17.66 -5.46 -12.67
CA ILE A 214 16.21 -5.38 -12.42
C ILE A 214 15.49 -5.87 -13.68
N ASN A 215 14.65 -6.89 -13.52
CA ASN A 215 13.81 -7.38 -14.60
C ASN A 215 13.03 -6.21 -15.23
N PRO A 216 13.02 -6.04 -16.55
CA PRO A 216 12.41 -4.86 -17.21
C PRO A 216 10.92 -4.70 -16.91
N ARG A 217 10.24 -5.75 -16.43
CA ARG A 217 8.84 -5.70 -15.98
C ARG A 217 8.66 -5.15 -14.57
N VAL A 218 9.73 -4.78 -13.87
CA VAL A 218 9.69 -4.20 -12.51
C VAL A 218 10.04 -2.72 -12.59
N ILE A 219 9.12 -1.88 -12.13
CA ILE A 219 9.23 -0.42 -12.16
C ILE A 219 9.22 0.07 -10.72
N VAL A 220 10.20 0.89 -10.35
CA VAL A 220 10.30 1.48 -9.01
C VAL A 220 9.79 2.92 -9.07
N THR A 221 8.72 3.20 -8.31
CA THR A 221 8.21 4.56 -8.16
C THR A 221 8.33 5.00 -6.71
N ASN A 222 9.00 6.14 -6.51
CA ASN A 222 9.14 6.73 -5.18
C ASN A 222 8.00 7.73 -4.94
N GLN A 223 7.39 7.67 -3.76
CA GLN A 223 6.60 8.78 -3.24
C GLN A 223 7.53 9.74 -2.48
N ALA A 224 7.94 10.83 -3.12
CA ALA A 224 8.70 11.87 -2.44
C ALA A 224 7.91 12.40 -1.22
N ASN A 225 8.60 12.63 -0.10
CA ASN A 225 8.09 13.32 1.10
C ASN A 225 7.02 12.65 1.99
N LEU A 226 6.79 11.33 1.91
CA LEU A 226 6.17 10.63 3.06
C LEU A 226 7.17 10.59 4.22
N LYS A 227 7.03 11.55 5.16
CA LYS A 227 7.91 11.72 6.32
C LYS A 227 8.24 10.37 6.96
N LYS A 228 9.54 10.03 6.98
CA LYS A 228 10.17 8.83 7.56
C LYS A 228 9.70 8.45 8.99
N LYS A 229 9.05 9.35 9.73
CA LYS A 229 8.85 9.28 11.19
C LYS A 229 7.42 9.02 11.69
N ALA A 230 6.37 9.41 10.97
CA ALA A 230 5.09 9.67 11.64
C ALA A 230 4.13 8.48 11.83
N ILE A 231 4.25 7.39 11.06
CA ILE A 231 3.20 6.35 11.03
C ILE A 231 3.47 5.23 12.07
N VAL A 232 4.74 4.95 12.39
CA VAL A 232 5.09 3.76 13.20
C VAL A 232 5.36 4.07 14.69
N GLU A 233 5.60 5.32 15.07
CA GLU A 233 5.91 5.66 16.48
C GLU A 233 4.75 5.34 17.44
N ASN A 234 3.52 5.28 16.94
CA ASN A 234 2.32 5.00 17.74
C ASN A 234 1.59 3.70 17.39
N CYS A 235 2.11 2.88 16.47
CA CYS A 235 1.49 1.60 16.14
C CYS A 235 1.62 0.61 17.33
N ILE A 236 0.51 0.00 17.72
CA ILE A 236 0.44 -1.00 18.81
C ILE A 236 1.47 -2.12 18.58
N ILE A 237 1.68 -2.53 17.32
CA ILE A 237 2.63 -3.57 16.94
C ILE A 237 4.07 -3.20 17.31
N ARG A 238 4.46 -1.92 17.19
CA ARG A 238 5.81 -1.47 17.59
C ARG A 238 5.95 -1.37 19.11
N LYS A 239 4.85 -1.08 19.83
CA LYS A 239 4.81 -1.15 21.29
C LYS A 239 4.93 -2.60 21.76
N GLN A 240 4.20 -3.53 21.15
CA GLN A 240 4.31 -4.96 21.42
C GLN A 240 5.70 -5.52 21.08
N LEU A 241 6.31 -5.14 19.94
CA LEU A 241 7.67 -5.57 19.62
C LEU A 241 8.70 -5.05 20.64
N LYS A 242 8.57 -3.81 21.11
CA LYS A 242 9.41 -3.29 22.20
C LYS A 242 9.15 -4.02 23.52
N GLU A 243 7.90 -4.33 23.84
CA GLU A 243 7.55 -5.11 25.04
C GLU A 243 8.09 -6.53 24.93
N ILE A 244 8.04 -7.18 23.77
CA ILE A 244 8.60 -8.51 23.51
C ILE A 244 10.13 -8.48 23.58
N GLU A 245 10.80 -7.47 23.02
CA GLU A 245 12.25 -7.29 23.18
C GLU A 245 12.63 -7.04 24.65
N THR A 246 11.80 -6.32 25.39
CA THR A 246 11.99 -6.07 26.83
C THR A 246 11.74 -7.35 27.65
N ILE A 247 10.72 -8.14 27.31
CA ILE A 247 10.41 -9.43 27.92
C ILE A 247 11.51 -10.45 27.60
N ASN A 248 12.01 -10.51 26.37
CA ASN A 248 13.12 -11.38 26.00
C ASN A 248 14.44 -10.93 26.66
N GLY A 249 14.65 -9.62 26.83
CA GLY A 249 15.75 -9.09 27.63
C GLY A 249 15.63 -9.42 29.12
N LEU A 250 14.41 -9.40 29.68
CA LEU A 250 14.11 -9.82 31.06
C LEU A 250 14.21 -11.34 31.25
N LEU A 251 13.81 -12.14 30.26
CA LEU A 251 13.91 -13.60 30.25
C LEU A 251 15.37 -14.04 30.10
N ALA A 252 16.18 -13.37 29.28
CA ALA A 252 17.62 -13.58 29.21
C ALA A 252 18.34 -13.19 30.52
N HIS A 253 17.77 -12.26 31.29
CA HIS A 253 18.22 -11.96 32.66
C HIS A 253 17.73 -13.00 33.68
N HIS A 254 16.56 -13.61 33.47
CA HIS A 254 15.97 -14.64 34.32
C HIS A 254 16.57 -16.05 34.10
N GLU A 255 17.17 -16.34 32.94
CA GLU A 255 17.95 -17.57 32.69
C GLU A 255 19.23 -17.66 33.55
N LYS A 256 19.56 -16.62 34.33
CA LYS A 256 20.61 -16.65 35.36
C LYS A 256 20.11 -16.99 36.77
N LEU A 257 18.83 -17.31 36.96
CA LEU A 257 18.29 -17.75 38.25
C LEU A 257 17.95 -19.26 38.20
N PRO A 258 18.31 -20.04 39.22
CA PRO A 258 18.15 -21.49 39.19
C PRO A 258 16.68 -21.93 39.11
N ASN A 259 16.43 -22.88 38.20
CA ASN A 259 15.20 -23.62 37.91
C ASN A 259 14.24 -23.79 39.09
N LYS A 260 13.01 -23.27 38.96
CA LYS A 260 11.86 -23.69 39.80
C LYS A 260 10.51 -23.72 39.08
N LEU A 261 10.44 -23.71 37.75
CA LEU A 261 9.17 -23.66 37.00
C LEU A 261 8.96 -24.83 36.02
N THR A 262 9.49 -26.01 36.38
CA THR A 262 9.10 -27.32 35.83
C THR A 262 7.75 -27.80 36.40
N GLN A 263 6.73 -26.92 36.49
CA GLN A 263 5.48 -27.29 37.17
C GLN A 263 4.16 -26.82 36.57
N LEU A 264 4.12 -26.28 35.34
CA LEU A 264 2.85 -26.03 34.65
C LEU A 264 2.90 -26.55 33.21
N GLN A 265 2.84 -27.87 33.12
CA GLN A 265 2.41 -28.60 31.93
C GLN A 265 0.89 -28.40 31.69
N LEU A 266 0.53 -28.57 30.41
CA LEU A 266 -0.77 -29.05 29.90
C LEU A 266 -1.96 -28.08 29.94
N ASN A 267 -2.27 -27.49 28.78
CA ASN A 267 -3.48 -27.81 28.01
C ASN A 267 -3.58 -26.93 26.75
N GLN A 268 -3.07 -27.44 25.62
CA GLN A 268 -3.42 -26.96 24.29
C GLN A 268 -4.29 -28.02 23.61
N GLN A 269 -5.57 -27.70 23.45
CA GLN A 269 -6.43 -28.22 22.38
C GLN A 269 -7.36 -27.08 21.99
N PHE A 270 -7.21 -26.55 20.77
CA PHE A 270 -8.36 -26.03 20.03
C PHE A 270 -8.19 -26.31 18.55
N SER A 271 -9.24 -26.94 18.05
CA SER A 271 -9.51 -27.51 16.73
C SER A 271 -10.31 -26.52 15.88
N TYR A 272 -10.09 -26.53 14.56
CA TYR A 272 -10.91 -25.91 13.47
C TYR A 272 -11.03 -24.38 13.49
N PHE A 273 -10.84 -23.62 12.40
CA PHE A 273 -11.21 -23.79 10.98
C PHE A 273 -10.13 -23.21 10.05
#